data_AF-A0A1Y6KQR2-F1
#
_entry.id   AF-A0A1Y6KQR2-F1
#
_cell.length_a   1.000
_cell.length_b   1.000
_cell.length_c   1.000
_cell.angle_alpha   90.00
_cell.angle_beta   90.00
_cell.angle_gamma   90.00
#
_symmetry.space_group_name_H-M   'P 1'
#
loop_
_entity.id
_entity.type
_entity.pdbx_description
1 polymer ?
#
loop_
_entity_poly.entity_id
_entity_poly.type
_entity_poly.pdbx_seq_one_letter_code
_entity_poly.pdbx_strand_id
1 'polypeptide(L)'
;MKNFLLVFDDGSGSDIDLKKYVDSLDAGAEIYTLDGHVCFVKSDLSASELSSRLLKFAGSSLFFIADISNSEYEGRMLGVFWDFLKSRTFASAAE
;
A
#
# COMPACT_ATOMS: atom_id res chain seq x y z
N MET A 1 -4.78 11.50 2.43
CA MET A 1 -4.28 10.15 2.17
C MET A 1 -2.86 10.18 1.65
N LYS A 2 -2.02 9.32 2.23
CA LYS A 2 -0.64 9.07 1.83
C LYS A 2 -0.57 7.77 1.03
N ASN A 3 0.49 7.66 0.23
CA ASN A 3 0.79 6.54 -0.63
C ASN A 3 1.97 5.76 -0.04
N PHE A 4 1.79 4.46 0.16
CA PHE A 4 2.81 3.58 0.73
C PHE A 4 3.14 2.44 -0.22
N LEU A 5 4.43 2.14 -0.31
CA LEU A 5 4.92 0.88 -0.88
C LEU A 5 5.06 -0.13 0.25
N LEU A 6 4.43 -1.28 0.08
CA LEU A 6 4.51 -2.42 0.96
C LEU A 6 5.24 -3.54 0.22
N VAL A 7 6.31 -4.06 0.82
CA VAL A 7 7.03 -5.23 0.32
C VAL A 7 7.11 -6.24 1.44
N PHE A 8 6.72 -7.47 1.19
CA PHE A 8 6.82 -8.53 2.19
C PHE A 8 7.26 -9.85 1.56
N ASP A 9 8.08 -10.57 2.32
CA ASP A 9 8.47 -11.92 1.99
C ASP A 9 7.38 -12.87 2.49
N ASP A 10 6.73 -13.57 1.56
CA ASP A 10 5.75 -14.60 1.95
C ASP A 10 6.47 -15.89 2.37
N GLY A 11 7.76 -16.08 2.01
CA GLY A 11 8.75 -16.99 2.60
C GLY A 11 8.41 -18.49 2.65
N SER A 12 7.15 -18.89 2.50
CA SER A 12 6.62 -20.22 2.81
C SER A 12 5.17 -20.45 2.31
N GLY A 13 4.54 -19.54 1.56
CA GLY A 13 3.15 -19.69 1.10
C GLY A 13 2.11 -19.35 2.17
N SER A 14 2.47 -18.51 3.15
CA SER A 14 1.53 -18.02 4.17
C SER A 14 0.80 -16.80 3.63
N ASP A 15 -0.26 -17.07 2.86
CA ASP A 15 -1.14 -16.07 2.24
C ASP A 15 -1.56 -15.02 3.28
N ILE A 16 -0.88 -13.86 3.29
CA ILE A 16 -1.29 -12.73 4.11
C ILE A 16 -2.66 -12.31 3.60
N ASP A 17 -3.66 -12.31 4.47
CA ASP A 17 -5.02 -11.88 4.13
C ASP A 17 -5.04 -10.35 3.97
N LEU A 18 -4.54 -9.89 2.81
CA LEU A 18 -4.39 -8.47 2.46
C LEU A 18 -5.73 -7.73 2.51
N LYS A 19 -6.83 -8.44 2.25
CA LYS A 19 -8.17 -7.87 2.33
C LYS A 19 -8.54 -7.53 3.78
N LYS A 20 -8.32 -8.45 4.73
CA LYS A 20 -8.51 -8.15 6.16
C LYS A 20 -7.52 -7.10 6.66
N TYR A 21 -6.30 -7.08 6.14
CA TYR A 21 -5.34 -6.04 6.48
C TYR A 21 -5.88 -4.66 6.13
N VAL A 22 -6.35 -4.46 4.88
CA VAL A 22 -6.91 -3.18 4.42
C VAL A 22 -8.17 -2.79 5.19
N ASP A 23 -9.07 -3.74 5.45
CA ASP A 23 -10.30 -3.51 6.23
C ASP A 23 -9.99 -3.03 7.67
N SER A 24 -8.84 -3.46 8.21
CA SER A 24 -8.35 -3.07 9.54
C SER A 24 -7.64 -1.70 9.57
N LEU A 25 -7.48 -1.00 8.43
CA LEU A 25 -6.80 0.30 8.37
C LEU A 25 -7.74 1.47 8.68
N ASP A 26 -8.04 2.29 7.67
CA ASP A 26 -8.96 3.40 7.73
C ASP A 26 -10.02 3.26 6.63
N ALA A 27 -11.15 3.94 6.77
CA ALA A 27 -12.30 3.79 5.87
C ALA A 27 -12.01 4.20 4.41
N GLY A 28 -10.87 4.87 4.16
CA GLY A 28 -10.43 5.24 2.82
C GLY A 28 -9.41 4.27 2.22
N ALA A 29 -8.91 3.29 2.98
CA ALA A 29 -7.74 2.52 2.59
C ALA A 29 -7.98 1.66 1.35
N GLU A 30 -6.99 1.66 0.45
CA GLU A 30 -7.02 0.89 -0.79
C GLU A 30 -5.68 0.16 -0.97
N ILE A 31 -5.71 -1.05 -1.53
CA ILE A 31 -4.50 -1.80 -1.87
C ILE A 31 -4.50 -2.23 -3.34
N TYR A 32 -3.33 -2.17 -3.95
CA TYR A 32 -3.06 -2.72 -5.27
C TYR A 32 -1.88 -3.69 -5.19
N THR A 33 -2.10 -4.96 -5.54
CA THR A 33 -1.10 -6.02 -5.46
C THR A 33 -0.45 -6.26 -6.82
N LEU A 34 0.89 -6.33 -6.86
CA LEU A 34 1.67 -6.53 -8.08
C LEU A 34 1.97 -8.02 -8.33
N ASP A 35 2.62 -8.67 -7.37
CA ASP A 35 3.22 -10.00 -7.51
C ASP A 35 3.05 -10.81 -6.22
N GLY A 36 1.94 -10.62 -5.51
CA GLY A 36 1.68 -11.24 -4.20
C GLY A 36 2.55 -10.70 -3.04
N HIS A 37 3.76 -10.22 -3.33
CA HIS A 37 4.77 -9.76 -2.35
C HIS A 37 4.94 -8.24 -2.30
N VAL A 38 4.60 -7.56 -3.39
CA VAL A 38 4.71 -6.10 -3.52
C VAL A 38 3.32 -5.53 -3.67
N CYS A 39 2.94 -4.62 -2.79
CA CYS A 39 1.66 -3.96 -2.78
C CYS A 39 1.81 -2.44 -2.62
N PHE A 40 0.85 -1.70 -3.15
CA PHE A 40 0.71 -0.26 -2.91
C PHE A 40 -0.51 -0.03 -2.05
N VAL A 41 -0.34 0.69 -0.94
CA VAL A 41 -1.41 0.98 0.02
C VAL A 41 -1.65 2.47 0.06
N LYS A 42 -2.90 2.90 -0.07
CA LYS A 42 -3.31 4.25 0.30
C LYS A 42 -3.91 4.22 1.69
N SER A 43 -3.50 5.14 2.55
CA SER A 43 -4.03 5.23 3.92
C SER A 43 -3.78 6.63 4.49
N ASP A 44 -4.63 7.07 5.41
CA ASP A 44 -4.36 8.28 6.22
C ASP A 44 -3.49 7.98 7.45
N LEU A 45 -3.21 6.71 7.72
CA LEU A 45 -2.34 6.27 8.80
C LEU A 45 -0.86 6.57 8.48
N SER A 46 -0.04 6.62 9.53
CA SER A 46 1.41 6.73 9.41
C SER A 46 2.04 5.37 9.06
N ALA A 47 3.25 5.37 8.52
CA ALA A 47 3.99 4.13 8.23
C ALA A 47 4.16 3.25 9.50
N SER A 48 4.34 3.87 10.67
CA SER A 48 4.44 3.18 11.95
C SER A 48 3.14 2.45 12.33
N GLU A 49 1.99 3.10 12.13
CA GLU A 49 0.68 2.50 12.36
C GLU A 49 0.40 1.34 11.38
N LEU A 50 0.72 1.55 10.10
CA LEU A 50 0.61 0.50 9.08
C LEU A 50 1.46 -0.72 9.41
N SER A 51 2.69 -0.48 9.88
CA SER A 51 3.63 -1.53 10.30
C SER A 51 3.12 -2.29 11.51
N SER A 52 2.66 -1.59 12.55
CA SER A 52 2.09 -2.20 13.75
C SER A 52 0.87 -3.07 13.45
N ARG A 53 0.00 -2.62 12.53
CA ARG A 53 -1.17 -3.38 12.10
C ARG A 53 -0.76 -4.57 11.26
N LEU A 54 0.13 -4.39 10.28
CA LEU A 54 0.58 -5.45 9.39
C LEU A 54 1.28 -6.57 10.16
N LEU A 55 2.06 -6.26 11.19
CA LEU A 55 2.72 -7.26 12.04
C LEU A 55 1.73 -8.27 12.63
N LYS A 56 0.49 -7.85 12.92
CA LYS A 56 -0.57 -8.75 13.44
C LYS A 56 -1.06 -9.76 12.40
N PHE A 57 -0.90 -9.45 11.11
CA PHE A 57 -1.33 -10.29 9.99
C PHE A 57 -0.15 -11.05 9.37
N ALA A 58 1.04 -10.45 9.35
CA ALA A 58 2.25 -11.01 8.74
C ALA A 58 2.94 -12.07 9.62
N GLY A 59 2.63 -12.14 10.92
CA GLY A 59 3.22 -13.13 11.82
C GLY A 59 4.75 -13.01 11.87
N SER A 60 5.45 -14.04 11.38
CA SER A 60 6.93 -14.08 11.33
C SER A 60 7.51 -13.60 9.99
N SER A 61 6.68 -13.20 9.03
CA SER A 61 7.12 -12.73 7.72
C SER A 61 7.86 -11.40 7.81
N LEU A 62 8.94 -11.28 7.04
CA LEU A 62 9.67 -10.03 6.91
C LEU A 62 8.89 -9.08 6.00
N PHE A 63 8.74 -7.83 6.42
CA PHE A 63 8.09 -6.81 5.60
C PHE A 63 8.79 -5.47 5.72
N PHE A 64 8.54 -4.63 4.72
CA PHE A 64 9.08 -3.29 4.55
C PHE A 64 7.96 -2.36 4.09
N ILE A 65 7.89 -1.18 4.69
CA ILE A 65 6.91 -0.14 4.35
C ILE A 65 7.66 1.17 4.10
N ALA A 66 7.42 1.79 2.95
CA ALA A 66 7.95 3.12 2.62
C ALA A 66 6.83 4.08 2.25
N ASP A 67 6.85 5.29 2.82
CA ASP A 67 6.03 6.40 2.34
C ASP A 67 6.62 6.90 1.00
N ILE A 68 5.84 6.75 -0.06
CA ILE A 68 6.20 7.17 -1.41
C ILE A 68 5.40 8.39 -1.88
N SER A 69 4.65 9.04 -0.97
CA SER A 69 3.79 10.19 -1.30
C SER A 69 4.54 11.35 -1.95
N ASN A 70 5.83 11.52 -1.64
CA ASN A 70 6.71 12.56 -2.21
C ASN A 70 7.96 11.95 -2.86
N SER A 71 7.84 10.75 -3.45
CA SER A 71 8.98 10.07 -4.04
C SER A 71 9.51 10.82 -5.28
N GLU A 72 10.82 11.09 -5.30
CA GLU A 72 11.53 11.61 -6.48
C GLU A 72 11.51 10.66 -7.69
N TYR A 73 11.05 9.42 -7.50
CA TYR A 73 10.90 8.41 -8.54
C TYR A 73 9.53 8.45 -9.23
N GLU A 74 8.77 9.53 -9.03
CA GLU A 74 7.58 9.82 -9.83
C GLU A 74 7.92 9.76 -11.34
N GLY A 75 7.15 9.01 -12.13
CA GLY A 75 7.41 8.72 -13.54
C GLY A 75 8.34 7.52 -13.86
N ARG A 76 9.02 6.92 -12.89
CA ARG A 76 9.83 5.69 -13.11
C ARG A 76 9.08 4.37 -12.82
N MET A 77 7.93 4.47 -12.16
CA MET A 77 7.01 3.34 -11.95
C MET A 77 6.13 3.12 -13.20
N LEU A 78 5.64 1.89 -13.41
CA LEU A 78 4.72 1.62 -14.54
C LEU A 78 3.49 2.53 -14.43
N GLY A 79 3.01 3.05 -15.58
CA GLY A 79 1.96 4.07 -15.64
C GLY A 79 0.67 3.67 -14.92
N VAL A 80 0.28 2.39 -14.98
CA VAL A 80 -0.89 1.86 -14.27
C VAL A 80 -0.78 2.00 -12.74
N PHE A 81 0.43 1.99 -12.20
CA PHE A 81 0.66 2.19 -10.76
C PHE A 81 0.51 3.66 -10.40
N TRP A 82 1.05 4.54 -11.24
CA TRP A 82 0.85 5.97 -11.02
C TRP A 82 -0.61 6.37 -11.17
N ASP A 83 -1.34 5.75 -12.09
CA ASP A 83 -2.77 5.95 -12.21
C ASP A 83 -3.49 5.53 -10.93
N PHE A 84 -3.26 4.31 -10.43
CA PHE A 84 -3.82 3.85 -9.16
C PHE A 84 -3.53 4.84 -8.02
N LEU A 85 -2.26 5.25 -7.84
CA LEU A 85 -1.84 6.17 -6.79
C LEU A 85 -2.44 7.57 -6.94
N LYS A 86 -2.60 8.07 -8.18
CA LYS A 86 -3.14 9.40 -8.50
C LYS A 86 -4.66 9.42 -8.69
N SER A 87 -5.35 8.27 -8.72
CA SER A 87 -6.78 8.13 -9.05
C SER A 87 -7.77 8.80 -8.09
N ARG A 88 -7.32 9.68 -7.17
CA ARG A 88 -8.19 10.60 -6.42
C ARG A 88 -8.00 12.09 -6.74
N THR A 89 -7.09 12.46 -7.65
CA THR A 89 -6.87 13.89 -7.99
C THR A 89 -7.70 14.36 -9.20
N PHE A 90 -8.27 13.47 -10.01
CA PHE A 90 -9.00 13.86 -11.24
C PHE A 90 -10.53 14.00 -11.09
N ALA A 91 -11.10 13.90 -9.89
CA ALA A 91 -12.53 14.18 -9.69
C ALA A 91 -12.85 15.66 -9.41
N SER A 92 -11.90 16.59 -9.58
CA SER A 92 -12.12 18.02 -9.32
C SER A 92 -11.53 18.95 -10.40
N ALA A 93 -11.57 18.53 -11.67
CA ALA A 93 -11.27 19.39 -12.82
C ALA A 93 -12.38 19.32 -13.88
N ALA A 94 -13.63 19.36 -13.45
CA ALA A 94 -14.81 19.53 -14.28
C ALA A 94 -15.80 20.48 -13.58
N GLU A 95 -15.42 21.76 -13.46
CA GLU A 95 -16.33 22.90 -13.27
C GLU A 95 -15.87 24.06 -14.16
#